data_AF-A0A7V5HIF9-F1
#
_entry.id   AF-A0A7V5HIF9-F1
#
_cell.length_a   1.000
_cell.length_b   1.000
_cell.length_c   1.000
_cell.angle_alpha   90.00
_cell.angle_beta   90.00
_cell.angle_gamma   90.00
#
_symmetry.space_group_name_H-M   'P 1'
#
loop_
_entity.id
_entity.type
_entity.pdbx_description
1 polymer ?
#
loop_
_entity_poly.entity_id
_entity_poly.type
_entity_poly.pdbx_seq_one_letter_code
_entity_poly.pdbx_strand_id
1 'polypeptide(L)'
;MRGFHYCLIGLDLAGKSSRPSGICLWWGKEVRTFVLYTDNEIIRLVKIFQPDIVAIDAPLSYPRDYQNSGVQAVPAWRECDLALRRKNIRLFPLNFNSMRELTKRGVALKTIMEKQGFRLRLVSNILTGQAFLEGVFLDPERFPIPDIT
;
A
#
# COMPACT_ATOMS: atom_id res chain seq x y z
N MET A 1 -24.75 -11.47 19.48
CA MET A 1 -23.35 -11.25 19.04
C MET A 1 -23.37 -10.31 17.84
N ARG A 2 -22.93 -9.06 17.98
CA ARG A 2 -22.74 -8.16 16.81
C ARG A 2 -21.36 -8.45 16.25
N GLY A 3 -21.29 -9.25 15.18
CA GLY A 3 -20.04 -9.49 14.49
C GLY A 3 -19.55 -8.21 13.84
N PHE A 4 -18.31 -7.82 14.10
CA PHE A 4 -17.66 -6.77 13.32
C PHE A 4 -17.50 -7.28 11.88
N HIS A 5 -18.20 -6.66 10.94
CA HIS A 5 -18.02 -6.93 9.51
C HIS A 5 -16.92 -6.01 8.99
N TYR A 6 -15.67 -6.49 8.99
CA TYR A 6 -14.55 -5.76 8.41
C TYR A 6 -14.61 -5.80 6.87
N CYS A 7 -14.28 -4.68 6.23
CA CYS A 7 -14.08 -4.56 4.79
C CYS A 7 -12.65 -4.08 4.52
N LEU A 8 -11.84 -4.89 3.86
CA LEU A 8 -10.45 -4.56 3.52
C LEU A 8 -10.22 -4.69 2.02
N ILE A 9 -9.35 -3.84 1.48
CA ILE A 9 -8.86 -3.95 0.11
C ILE A 9 -7.34 -4.05 0.13
N GLY A 10 -6.79 -5.12 -0.43
CA GLY A 10 -5.38 -5.23 -0.80
C GLY A 10 -5.18 -4.87 -2.27
N LEU A 11 -4.14 -4.10 -2.57
CA LEU A 11 -3.79 -3.63 -3.91
C LEU A 11 -2.34 -3.95 -4.22
N ASP A 12 -2.09 -4.94 -5.07
CA ASP A 12 -0.80 -5.16 -5.74
C ASP A 12 -0.72 -4.23 -6.94
N LEU A 13 -0.12 -3.05 -6.73
CA LEU A 13 -0.20 -1.95 -7.68
C LEU A 13 0.85 -2.09 -8.78
N ALA A 14 0.42 -2.07 -10.05
CA ALA A 14 1.35 -1.93 -11.16
C ALA A 14 1.73 -0.45 -11.38
N GLY A 15 2.98 -0.19 -11.77
CA GLY A 15 3.42 1.21 -11.99
C GLY A 15 2.80 1.92 -13.19
N LYS A 16 2.17 1.20 -14.12
CA LYS A 16 1.50 1.76 -15.30
C LYS A 16 0.05 1.28 -15.36
N SER A 17 -0.86 2.16 -15.79
CA SER A 17 -2.27 1.82 -15.97
C SER A 17 -2.52 0.81 -17.11
N SER A 18 -1.56 0.64 -18.03
CA SER A 18 -1.62 -0.40 -19.07
C SER A 18 -1.27 -1.81 -18.57
N ARG A 19 -0.87 -1.95 -17.29
CA ARG A 19 -0.54 -3.23 -16.66
C ARG A 19 -1.58 -3.58 -15.60
N PRO A 20 -1.90 -4.87 -15.43
CA PRO A 20 -2.88 -5.31 -14.43
C PRO A 20 -2.33 -5.03 -13.03
N SER A 21 -3.19 -4.50 -12.17
CA SER A 21 -2.99 -4.40 -10.72
C SER A 21 -3.88 -5.44 -10.03
N GLY A 22 -3.31 -6.23 -9.14
CA GLY A 22 -4.04 -7.25 -8.40
C GLY A 22 -4.86 -6.62 -7.28
N ILE A 23 -6.11 -7.06 -7.13
CA ILE A 23 -7.01 -6.63 -6.08
C ILE A 23 -7.41 -7.82 -5.25
N CYS A 24 -7.41 -7.64 -3.93
CA CYS A 24 -8.04 -8.53 -2.96
C CYS A 24 -9.09 -7.72 -2.19
N LEU A 25 -10.37 -8.05 -2.35
CA LEU A 25 -11.46 -7.52 -1.55
C LEU A 25 -11.83 -8.57 -0.50
N TRP A 26 -11.66 -8.24 0.77
CA TRP A 26 -12.08 -9.06 1.89
C TRP A 26 -13.25 -8.38 2.61
N TRP A 27 -14.40 -9.02 2.64
CA TRP A 27 -15.57 -8.52 3.34
C TRP A 27 -16.23 -9.62 4.18
N GLY A 28 -16.18 -9.47 5.51
CA GLY A 28 -16.67 -10.48 6.44
C GLY A 28 -15.93 -11.81 6.28
N LYS A 29 -16.63 -12.84 5.79
CA LYS A 29 -16.06 -14.17 5.52
C LYS A 29 -15.75 -14.43 4.04
N GLU A 30 -16.06 -13.47 3.16
CA GLU A 30 -15.80 -13.60 1.73
C GLU A 30 -14.51 -12.89 1.34
N VAL A 31 -13.74 -13.54 0.49
CA VAL A 31 -12.57 -12.95 -0.18
C VAL A 31 -12.77 -13.10 -1.68
N ARG A 32 -12.57 -12.00 -2.42
CA ARG A 32 -12.60 -12.00 -3.89
C ARG A 32 -11.35 -11.35 -4.43
N THR A 33 -10.76 -11.97 -5.43
CA THR A 33 -9.60 -11.43 -6.15
C THR A 33 -9.94 -11.16 -7.59
N PHE A 34 -9.46 -10.04 -8.12
CA PHE A 34 -9.64 -9.66 -9.51
C PHE A 34 -8.57 -8.65 -9.92
N VAL A 35 -8.56 -8.26 -11.19
CA VAL A 35 -7.61 -7.28 -11.72
C VAL A 35 -8.31 -5.97 -12.07
N LEU A 36 -7.65 -4.86 -11.78
CA LEU A 36 -7.99 -3.53 -12.27
C LEU A 36 -6.78 -2.90 -12.94
N TYR A 37 -6.99 -1.90 -13.78
CA TYR A 37 -5.93 -1.31 -14.59
C TYR A 37 -5.70 0.15 -14.22
N THR A 38 -6.75 0.96 -14.20
CA THR A 38 -6.68 2.41 -14.05
C THR A 38 -6.91 2.87 -12.62
N ASP A 39 -6.40 4.07 -12.29
CA ASP A 39 -6.62 4.67 -10.98
C ASP A 39 -8.10 4.96 -10.72
N ASN A 40 -8.84 5.34 -11.77
CA ASN A 40 -10.28 5.58 -11.67
C ASN A 40 -11.06 4.32 -11.29
N GLU A 41 -10.70 3.16 -11.83
CA GLU A 41 -11.31 1.89 -11.44
C GLU A 41 -11.05 1.57 -9.97
N ILE A 42 -9.79 1.72 -9.53
CA ILE A 42 -9.38 1.49 -8.13
C ILE A 42 -10.13 2.43 -7.19
N ILE A 43 -10.16 3.73 -7.50
CA ILE A 43 -10.87 4.74 -6.69
C ILE A 43 -12.37 4.45 -6.66
N ARG A 44 -12.97 4.03 -7.78
CA ARG A 44 -14.39 3.68 -7.85
C ARG A 44 -14.70 2.47 -6.96
N LEU A 45 -13.84 1.45 -6.96
CA LEU A 45 -13.97 0.29 -6.09
C LEU A 45 -13.94 0.72 -4.61
N VAL A 46 -12.96 1.52 -4.21
CA VAL A 46 -12.84 2.03 -2.84
C VAL A 46 -14.08 2.84 -2.43
N LYS A 47 -14.62 3.66 -3.34
CA LYS A 47 -15.87 4.41 -3.10
C LYS A 47 -17.10 3.53 -2.93
N ILE A 48 -17.22 2.45 -3.70
CA ILE A 48 -18.35 1.54 -3.64
C ILE A 48 -18.35 0.76 -2.34
N PHE A 49 -17.19 0.19 -1.97
CA PHE A 49 -17.08 -0.72 -0.83
C PHE A 49 -16.80 -0.02 0.50
N GLN A 50 -16.36 1.24 0.47
CA GLN A 50 -15.99 2.04 1.65
C GLN A 50 -15.20 1.22 2.69
N PRO A 51 -14.07 0.61 2.30
CA PRO A 51 -13.33 -0.28 3.18
C PRO A 51 -12.77 0.44 4.41
N ASP A 52 -12.64 -0.29 5.50
CA ASP A 52 -11.97 0.14 6.72
C ASP A 52 -10.46 0.34 6.48
N ILE A 53 -9.85 -0.47 5.62
CA ILE A 53 -8.41 -0.47 5.34
C ILE A 53 -8.16 -0.70 3.84
N VAL A 54 -7.24 0.08 3.26
CA VAL A 54 -6.67 -0.19 1.93
C VAL A 54 -5.16 -0.37 2.08
N ALA A 55 -4.67 -1.58 1.88
CA ALA A 55 -3.24 -1.88 1.82
C ALA A 55 -2.76 -1.77 0.37
N ILE A 56 -1.67 -1.02 0.12
CA ILE A 56 -1.14 -0.81 -1.23
C ILE A 56 0.31 -1.29 -1.28
N ASP A 57 0.58 -2.30 -2.11
CA ASP A 57 1.94 -2.75 -2.40
C ASP A 57 2.66 -1.77 -3.35
N ALA A 58 3.01 -0.61 -2.80
CA ALA A 58 3.83 0.40 -3.46
C ALA A 58 4.48 1.31 -2.41
N PRO A 59 5.59 1.98 -2.73
CA PRO A 59 6.04 3.13 -1.95
C PRO A 59 4.99 4.24 -1.97
N LEU A 60 4.56 4.67 -0.79
CA LEU A 60 3.52 5.69 -0.60
C LEU A 60 4.08 7.05 -0.15
N SER A 61 5.39 7.22 -0.28
CA SER A 61 6.08 8.47 -0.01
C SER A 61 7.32 8.57 -0.89
N TYR A 62 7.70 9.80 -1.23
CA TYR A 62 8.96 10.07 -1.88
C TYR A 62 10.11 10.11 -0.85
N PRO A 63 11.34 9.77 -1.25
CA PRO A 63 12.54 10.10 -0.48
C PRO A 63 12.64 11.61 -0.24
N ARG A 64 13.20 12.04 0.90
CA ARG A 64 13.29 13.47 1.27
C ARG A 64 14.01 14.31 0.21
N ASP A 65 15.07 13.77 -0.37
CA ASP A 65 15.90 14.49 -1.35
C ASP A 65 15.30 14.56 -2.77
N TYR A 66 14.16 13.87 -2.99
CA TYR A 66 13.42 13.92 -4.25
C TYR A 66 12.62 15.22 -4.42
N GLN A 67 12.26 15.89 -3.32
CA GLN A 67 11.38 17.07 -3.37
C GLN A 67 12.07 18.36 -3.86
N ASN A 68 13.41 18.44 -3.79
CA ASN A 68 14.13 19.71 -3.98
C ASN A 68 15.00 19.81 -5.23
N SER A 69 15.28 18.71 -5.96
CA SER A 69 16.42 18.73 -6.88
C SER A 69 16.07 18.81 -8.37
N GLY A 70 14.88 18.42 -8.84
CA GLY A 70 14.57 18.39 -10.29
C GLY A 70 15.55 17.57 -11.15
N VAL A 71 16.52 16.92 -10.50
CA VAL A 71 17.71 16.26 -11.04
C VAL A 71 17.77 14.88 -10.39
N GLN A 72 18.23 13.89 -11.16
CA GLN A 72 18.46 12.51 -10.72
C GLN A 72 19.44 12.48 -9.53
N ALA A 73 18.93 12.61 -8.30
CA ALA A 73 19.73 12.35 -7.13
C ALA A 73 19.89 10.83 -6.97
N VAL A 74 21.16 10.40 -7.01
CA VAL A 74 21.82 9.32 -6.23
C VAL A 74 20.82 8.50 -5.39
N PRO A 75 20.80 7.15 -5.45
CA PRO A 75 19.63 6.34 -5.11
C PRO A 75 18.96 6.86 -3.84
N ALA A 76 17.80 7.47 -4.06
CA ALA A 76 17.10 8.20 -3.04
C ALA A 76 16.43 7.17 -2.12
N TRP A 77 17.06 6.88 -0.98
CA TRP A 77 16.61 5.88 -0.02
C TRP A 77 15.69 6.52 1.02
N ARG A 78 14.61 5.84 1.40
CA ARG A 78 13.84 6.20 2.59
C ARG A 78 14.59 5.70 3.83
N GLU A 79 14.27 6.23 5.01
CA GLU A 79 14.87 5.77 6.27
C GLU A 79 14.69 4.27 6.50
N CYS A 80 13.53 3.72 6.14
CA CYS A 80 13.28 2.28 6.17
C CYS A 80 14.24 1.52 5.23
N ASP A 81 14.45 2.03 4.00
CA ASP A 81 15.35 1.39 3.04
C ASP A 81 16.81 1.43 3.54
N LEU A 82 17.23 2.54 4.17
CA LEU A 82 18.54 2.66 4.81
C LEU A 82 18.71 1.67 5.96
N ALA A 83 17.68 1.48 6.79
CA ALA A 83 17.71 0.52 7.90
C ALA A 83 17.89 -0.92 7.40
N LEU A 84 17.20 -1.30 6.33
CA LEU A 84 17.32 -2.63 5.70
C LEU A 84 18.69 -2.82 5.04
N ARG A 85 19.23 -1.78 4.38
CA ARG A 85 20.58 -1.83 3.82
C ARG A 85 21.67 -2.00 4.88
N ARG A 86 21.52 -1.38 6.06
CA ARG A 86 22.44 -1.59 7.20
C ARG A 86 22.44 -3.06 7.66
N LYS A 87 21.36 -3.80 7.41
CA LYS A 87 21.25 -5.25 7.65
C LYS A 87 21.69 -6.11 6.45
N ASN A 88 22.39 -5.53 5.46
CA ASN A 88 22.82 -6.21 4.23
C ASN A 88 21.66 -6.78 3.37
N ILE A 89 20.44 -6.28 3.55
CA ILE A 89 19.30 -6.66 2.70
C ILE A 89 19.37 -5.86 1.40
N ARG A 90 19.37 -6.57 0.27
CA ARG A 90 19.39 -5.95 -1.06
C ARG A 90 18.00 -5.41 -1.39
N LEU A 91 17.93 -4.12 -1.67
CA LEU A 91 16.70 -3.44 -2.08
C LEU A 91 16.83 -2.92 -3.50
N PHE A 92 15.72 -2.95 -4.24
CA PHE A 92 15.63 -2.25 -5.51
C PHE A 92 15.70 -0.74 -5.26
N PRO A 93 16.63 -0.03 -5.91
CA PRO A 93 16.69 1.42 -5.82
C PRO A 93 15.39 2.09 -6.31
N LEU A 94 14.89 3.08 -5.58
CA LEU A 94 13.67 3.83 -5.97
C LEU A 94 13.87 4.65 -7.27
N ASN A 95 15.10 4.91 -7.68
CA ASN A 95 15.44 5.55 -8.95
C ASN A 95 15.32 4.62 -10.17
N PHE A 96 15.03 3.33 -9.97
CA PHE A 96 14.77 2.41 -11.08
C PHE A 96 13.46 2.81 -11.78
N ASN A 97 13.45 2.86 -13.11
CA ASN A 97 12.34 3.44 -13.88
C ASN A 97 10.97 2.83 -13.55
N SER A 98 10.88 1.50 -13.41
CA SER A 98 9.62 0.86 -13.02
C SER A 98 9.17 1.24 -11.61
N MET A 99 10.14 1.39 -10.70
CA MET A 99 9.89 1.71 -9.30
C MET A 99 9.46 3.18 -9.13
N ARG A 100 10.01 4.08 -9.95
CA ARG A 100 9.62 5.49 -9.99
C ARG A 100 8.17 5.67 -10.42
N GLU A 101 7.75 5.00 -11.49
CA GLU A 101 6.36 5.09 -11.97
C GLU A 101 5.38 4.51 -10.94
N LEU A 102 5.72 3.37 -10.33
CA LEU A 102 4.94 2.79 -9.23
C LEU A 102 4.88 3.69 -7.99
N THR A 103 5.99 4.32 -7.59
CA THR A 103 6.00 5.28 -6.47
C THR A 103 5.11 6.49 -6.76
N LYS A 104 5.24 7.08 -7.96
CA LYS A 104 4.39 8.22 -8.36
C LYS A 104 2.92 7.86 -8.29
N ARG A 105 2.56 6.70 -8.84
CA ARG A 105 1.19 6.20 -8.88
C ARG A 105 0.65 5.91 -7.47
N GLY A 106 1.43 5.24 -6.62
CA GLY A 106 1.08 4.97 -5.23
C GLY A 106 0.85 6.23 -4.41
N VAL A 107 1.76 7.23 -4.50
CA VAL A 107 1.61 8.52 -3.82
C VAL A 107 0.37 9.29 -4.31
N ALA A 108 0.08 9.26 -5.62
CA ALA A 108 -1.09 9.90 -6.19
C ALA A 108 -2.39 9.28 -5.66
N LEU A 109 -2.51 7.95 -5.69
CA LEU A 109 -3.65 7.22 -5.14
C LEU A 109 -3.84 7.52 -3.65
N LYS A 110 -2.78 7.43 -2.85
CA LYS A 110 -2.79 7.81 -1.44
C LYS A 110 -3.39 9.20 -1.24
N THR A 111 -2.85 10.20 -1.95
CA THR A 111 -3.26 11.60 -1.80
C THR A 111 -4.73 11.80 -2.16
N ILE A 112 -5.20 11.17 -3.23
CA ILE A 112 -6.61 11.24 -3.66
C ILE A 112 -7.52 10.63 -2.60
N MET A 113 -7.13 9.47 -2.07
CA MET A 113 -7.95 8.75 -1.10
C MET A 113 -7.98 9.44 0.27
N GLU A 114 -6.85 9.98 0.75
CA GLU A 114 -6.79 10.79 1.99
C GLU A 114 -7.67 12.03 1.90
N LYS A 115 -7.64 12.75 0.76
CA LYS A 115 -8.51 13.91 0.52
C LYS A 115 -9.99 13.59 0.52
N GLN A 116 -10.36 12.35 0.23
CA GLN A 116 -11.76 11.90 0.20
C GLN A 116 -12.29 11.49 1.58
N GLY A 117 -11.48 11.63 2.65
CA GLY A 117 -11.92 11.44 4.03
C GLY A 117 -12.11 9.98 4.44
N PHE A 118 -11.66 9.03 3.63
CA PHE A 118 -11.66 7.64 4.03
C PHE A 118 -10.68 7.45 5.20
N ARG A 119 -11.09 6.70 6.25
CA ARG A 119 -10.24 6.32 7.39
C ARG A 119 -9.20 5.27 6.98
N LEU A 120 -8.41 5.57 5.96
CA LEU A 120 -7.52 4.62 5.32
C LEU A 120 -6.23 4.52 6.10
N ARG A 121 -6.00 3.33 6.66
CA ARG A 121 -4.66 2.93 7.06
C ARG A 121 -3.95 2.39 5.83
N LEU A 122 -3.22 3.28 5.17
CA LEU A 122 -2.40 2.94 4.02
C LEU A 122 -1.12 2.26 4.49
N VAL A 123 -0.92 1.01 4.07
CA VAL A 123 0.29 0.22 4.36
C VAL A 123 1.08 0.07 3.06
N SER A 124 2.39 0.30 3.09
CA SER A 124 3.29 0.17 1.94
C SER A 124 4.16 -1.09 2.01
N ASN A 125 4.15 -1.90 0.95
CA ASN A 125 5.02 -3.06 0.63
C ASN A 125 5.14 -4.23 1.62
N ILE A 126 5.43 -5.41 1.07
CA ILE A 126 5.42 -6.73 1.74
C ILE A 126 6.35 -6.86 2.95
N LEU A 127 7.44 -6.09 3.03
CA LEU A 127 8.35 -6.07 4.21
C LEU A 127 7.75 -5.29 5.38
N THR A 128 6.97 -4.23 5.09
CA THR A 128 6.23 -3.48 6.11
C THR A 128 4.85 -4.12 6.37
N GLY A 129 4.27 -4.79 5.38
CA GLY A 129 3.07 -5.61 5.49
C GLY A 129 3.30 -6.87 6.34
N GLN A 130 4.47 -7.52 6.21
CA GLN A 130 4.88 -8.57 7.13
C GLN A 130 5.05 -8.02 8.54
N ALA A 131 5.62 -6.83 8.76
CA ALA A 131 5.62 -6.20 10.09
C ALA A 131 4.21 -5.78 10.59
N PHE A 132 3.27 -5.48 9.68
CA PHE A 132 1.87 -5.18 10.01
C PHE A 132 1.09 -6.46 10.37
N LEU A 133 1.38 -7.57 9.70
CA LEU A 133 0.82 -8.90 9.95
C LEU A 133 1.50 -9.60 11.13
N GLU A 134 2.79 -9.33 11.38
CA GLU A 134 3.61 -9.85 12.50
C GLU A 134 3.58 -8.93 13.74
N GLY A 135 2.69 -7.93 13.79
CA GLY A 135 2.26 -7.34 15.07
C GLY A 135 2.83 -5.98 15.46
N VAL A 136 3.33 -5.14 14.54
CA VAL A 136 3.97 -3.86 14.93
C VAL A 136 3.00 -2.67 15.08
N PHE A 137 1.77 -2.69 14.54
CA PHE A 137 0.80 -1.57 14.73
C PHE A 137 -0.69 -1.96 14.67
N LEU A 138 -1.03 -3.23 14.91
CA LEU A 138 -2.40 -3.61 15.21
C LEU A 138 -2.53 -3.61 16.73
N ASP A 139 -3.18 -2.57 17.26
CA ASP A 139 -3.73 -2.60 18.62
C ASP A 139 -4.54 -3.92 18.76
N PRO A 140 -4.04 -4.89 19.55
CA PRO A 140 -4.64 -6.23 19.65
C PRO A 140 -6.06 -6.16 20.20
N GLU A 141 -6.39 -5.13 20.98
CA GLU A 141 -7.74 -4.92 21.51
C GLU A 141 -8.71 -4.42 20.43
N ARG A 142 -8.20 -3.86 19.33
CA ARG A 142 -9.01 -3.23 18.27
C ARG A 142 -9.12 -4.07 17.00
N PHE A 143 -8.16 -4.97 16.77
CA PHE A 143 -8.14 -5.92 15.66
C PHE A 143 -7.68 -7.29 16.17
N PRO A 144 -8.54 -8.04 16.88
CA PRO A 144 -8.24 -9.41 17.22
C PRO A 144 -8.06 -10.18 15.90
N ILE A 145 -6.85 -10.65 15.64
CA ILE A 145 -6.58 -11.60 14.57
C ILE A 145 -7.32 -12.87 15.00
N PRO A 146 -8.40 -13.29 14.31
CA PRO A 146 -9.05 -14.54 14.66
C PRO A 146 -8.01 -15.66 14.54
N ASP A 147 -7.89 -16.46 15.59
CA ASP A 147 -7.00 -17.62 15.62
C ASP A 147 -7.52 -18.60 14.55
N ILE A 148 -6.80 -18.69 13.43
CA ILE A 148 -7.05 -19.67 12.38
C ILE A 148 -6.04 -20.79 12.60
N THR A 149 -6.29 -21.60 13.64
CA THR A 149 -5.79 -22.98 13.72
C THR A 149 -6.85 -23.94 13.24
#